data_AF-A0A5N4C4W0-F1
#
_entry.id   AF-A0A5N4C4W0-F1
#
_cell.length_a   1.000
_cell.length_b   1.000
_cell.length_c   1.000
_cell.angle_alpha   90.00
_cell.angle_beta   90.00
_cell.angle_gamma   90.00
#
_symmetry.space_group_name_H-M   'P 1'
#
loop_
_entity.id
_entity.type
_entity.pdbx_description
1 polymer ?
#
loop_
_entity_poly.entity_id
_entity_poly.type
_entity_poly.pdbx_seq_one_letter_code
_entity_poly.pdbx_strand_id
1 'polypeptide(L)'
;MATANSIIVLDDDGCSARALPPPPNPGPPKAEAPGSSQPHVARGSSSSGGKKCYKLENEKLFKEFLELSKTQTSRPAKLYVYINELCTVLKAQSAKKKLNLAPAAATSSGSSGNNPPTDSSSDPTNAETTASEAPRTRGPQRQIQHLEQLLALYVAEIRRLQEKELDLSELDDPDSIYLQEARLKRKLIRLFGRLCELKDCSSLTGRVIEQRIPYRGTRYPEVNRPTERLINKPGLDTFPDYGDVLRAVEKAAAQHSLGLPRQQLQLMAQDAFRDVGIRLQERCHLDLIYNFGCHVTDDYRPGIDPTLSDPVLTQHLRENRSLAMSCLDEAISKYAMKQDQSEEGER
;
A
#
# COMPACT_ATOMS: atom_id res chain seq x y z
N MET A 1 -51.17 6.83 -9.80
CA MET A 1 -50.17 6.73 -8.73
C MET A 1 -48.86 7.29 -9.28
N ALA A 2 -48.47 8.50 -8.89
CA ALA A 2 -47.23 9.12 -9.37
C ALA A 2 -46.14 8.95 -8.30
N THR A 3 -45.05 8.27 -8.63
CA THR A 3 -43.85 8.16 -7.77
C THR A 3 -42.91 9.30 -8.08
N ALA A 4 -42.55 10.09 -7.05
CA ALA A 4 -41.72 11.27 -7.22
C ALA A 4 -40.25 10.90 -7.49
N ASN A 5 -39.70 11.43 -8.59
CA ASN A 5 -38.27 11.38 -8.86
C ASN A 5 -37.55 12.42 -7.99
N SER A 6 -36.76 11.97 -7.02
CA SER A 6 -35.91 12.88 -6.23
C SER A 6 -34.62 13.19 -6.99
N ILE A 7 -34.69 14.15 -7.90
CA ILE A 7 -33.52 14.67 -8.63
C ILE A 7 -32.65 15.46 -7.66
N ILE A 8 -31.45 14.97 -7.41
CA ILE A 8 -30.42 15.71 -6.66
C ILE A 8 -29.74 16.68 -7.63
N VAL A 9 -30.21 17.92 -7.65
CA VAL A 9 -29.45 19.05 -8.21
C VAL A 9 -28.37 19.41 -7.19
N LEU A 10 -27.12 19.62 -7.64
CA LEU A 10 -26.06 20.23 -6.85
C LEU A 10 -25.47 21.36 -7.67
N ASP A 11 -25.49 22.56 -7.09
CA ASP A 11 -25.11 23.81 -7.73
C ASP A 11 -23.61 23.90 -8.06
N ASP A 12 -23.31 24.55 -9.18
CA ASP A 12 -21.96 24.94 -9.60
C ASP A 12 -21.53 26.23 -8.89
N ASP A 13 -20.87 26.09 -7.73
CA ASP A 13 -20.18 27.22 -7.08
C ASP A 13 -18.68 27.22 -7.42
N GLY A 14 -18.35 27.91 -8.51
CA GLY A 14 -16.96 28.22 -8.87
C GLY A 14 -16.38 29.31 -7.98
N CYS A 15 -15.44 28.97 -7.07
CA CYS A 15 -14.76 29.96 -6.24
C CYS A 15 -13.23 29.87 -6.38
N SER A 16 -12.66 30.81 -7.13
CA SER A 16 -11.21 31.02 -7.25
C SER A 16 -10.72 31.95 -6.14
N ALA A 17 -9.72 31.51 -5.35
CA ALA A 17 -9.07 32.37 -4.35
C ALA A 17 -7.57 32.05 -4.20
N ARG A 18 -6.76 33.12 -4.11
CA ARG A 18 -5.28 33.10 -4.13
C ARG A 18 -4.70 32.60 -2.80
N ALA A 19 -3.50 32.01 -2.86
CA ALA A 19 -2.74 31.63 -1.68
C ALA A 19 -2.25 32.84 -0.87
N LEU A 20 -2.20 32.69 0.46
CA LEU A 20 -1.52 33.59 1.40
C LEU A 20 -0.43 32.81 2.16
N PRO A 21 0.67 33.48 2.59
CA PRO A 21 1.82 32.82 3.20
C PRO A 21 1.59 32.43 4.67
N PRO A 22 2.33 31.43 5.21
CA PRO A 22 2.13 30.91 6.56
C PRO A 22 2.80 31.77 7.66
N PRO A 23 2.22 31.81 8.88
CA PRO A 23 2.82 32.43 10.07
C PRO A 23 3.88 31.52 10.75
N PRO A 24 4.73 32.07 11.65
CA PRO A 24 5.90 31.36 12.19
C PRO A 24 5.60 30.38 13.34
N ASN A 25 6.54 29.47 13.54
CA ASN A 25 6.43 28.26 14.37
C ASN A 25 6.69 28.53 15.88
N PRO A 26 5.87 28.03 16.83
CA PRO A 26 6.20 28.01 18.26
C PRO A 26 7.08 26.79 18.62
N GLY A 27 7.97 26.97 19.63
CA GLY A 27 8.96 25.97 20.04
C GLY A 27 8.43 24.80 20.89
N PRO A 28 9.29 23.80 21.19
CA PRO A 28 8.88 22.52 21.78
C PRO A 28 8.68 22.57 23.31
N PRO A 29 7.72 21.80 23.86
CA PRO A 29 7.54 21.65 25.31
C PRO A 29 8.56 20.69 25.95
N LYS A 30 8.85 20.89 27.23
CA LYS A 30 9.74 20.04 28.05
C LYS A 30 9.03 18.78 28.54
N ALA A 31 9.81 17.74 28.85
CA ALA A 31 9.34 16.49 29.44
C ALA A 31 9.40 16.51 30.98
N GLU A 32 8.45 15.84 31.63
CA GLU A 32 8.48 15.48 33.06
C GLU A 32 8.58 13.96 33.26
N ALA A 33 9.06 13.56 34.44
CA ALA A 33 9.45 12.19 34.80
C ALA A 33 8.46 11.53 35.79
N PRO A 34 8.50 10.19 36.00
CA PRO A 34 7.36 9.44 36.53
C PRO A 34 7.35 9.20 38.06
N GLY A 35 6.15 9.05 38.62
CA GLY A 35 5.89 8.62 40.01
C GLY A 35 5.49 7.14 40.16
N SER A 36 5.69 6.58 41.36
CA SER A 36 5.74 5.13 41.63
C SER A 36 4.47 4.53 42.29
N SER A 37 3.98 3.42 41.70
CA SER A 37 3.63 2.10 42.31
C SER A 37 2.52 1.86 43.38
N GLN A 38 1.44 1.19 42.92
CA GLN A 38 0.76 -0.02 43.49
C GLN A 38 0.02 0.00 44.87
N PRO A 39 -0.84 -1.02 45.23
CA PRO A 39 -1.41 -2.17 44.47
C PRO A 39 -2.94 -2.52 44.69
N HIS A 40 -3.43 -3.55 43.97
CA HIS A 40 -4.71 -4.32 44.12
C HIS A 40 -6.04 -3.58 43.77
N VAL A 41 -7.15 -4.20 43.32
CA VAL A 41 -7.67 -5.60 43.34
C VAL A 41 -8.25 -6.01 41.96
N ALA A 42 -8.33 -7.31 41.66
CA ALA A 42 -8.87 -7.85 40.39
C ALA A 42 -10.36 -8.25 40.44
N ARG A 43 -11.16 -7.92 39.41
CA ARG A 43 -12.34 -8.74 39.02
C ARG A 43 -12.82 -8.53 37.56
N GLY A 44 -12.75 -9.63 36.80
CA GLY A 44 -13.58 -10.11 35.67
C GLY A 44 -14.43 -9.20 34.76
N SER A 45 -14.23 -9.43 33.45
CA SER A 45 -15.27 -9.56 32.39
C SER A 45 -16.18 -8.35 32.09
N SER A 46 -16.42 -7.90 30.85
CA SER A 46 -16.32 -8.52 29.52
C SER A 46 -15.94 -7.42 28.48
N SER A 47 -15.89 -7.59 27.16
CA SER A 47 -16.25 -8.71 26.26
C SER A 47 -15.41 -8.65 24.97
N SER A 48 -15.58 -9.59 24.05
CA SER A 48 -15.08 -9.48 22.67
C SER A 48 -16.06 -10.08 21.66
N GLY A 49 -16.32 -9.35 20.57
CA GLY A 49 -17.20 -9.80 19.48
C GLY A 49 -16.71 -11.12 18.87
N GLY A 50 -17.60 -12.10 18.75
CA GLY A 50 -17.26 -13.50 18.53
C GLY A 50 -16.50 -13.79 17.24
N LYS A 51 -15.19 -14.00 17.34
CA LYS A 51 -14.42 -14.80 16.38
C LYS A 51 -14.32 -16.22 16.92
N LYS A 52 -14.73 -17.22 16.14
CA LYS A 52 -14.60 -18.64 16.50
C LYS A 52 -13.13 -18.95 16.83
N CYS A 53 -12.89 -19.65 17.95
CA CYS A 53 -11.53 -19.91 18.45
C CYS A 53 -10.95 -21.20 17.85
N TYR A 54 -10.32 -21.09 16.69
CA TYR A 54 -9.74 -22.21 15.94
C TYR A 54 -8.42 -22.77 16.53
N LYS A 55 -8.11 -22.54 17.81
CA LYS A 55 -6.78 -22.83 18.38
C LYS A 55 -6.35 -24.30 18.23
N LEU A 56 -7.21 -25.23 18.65
CA LEU A 56 -6.93 -26.68 18.62
C LEU A 56 -6.90 -27.24 17.19
N GLU A 57 -7.81 -26.75 16.35
CA GLU A 57 -7.92 -27.14 14.94
C GLU A 57 -6.70 -26.67 14.13
N ASN A 58 -6.27 -25.41 14.31
CA ASN A 58 -5.06 -24.89 13.69
C ASN A 58 -3.80 -25.62 14.16
N GLU A 59 -3.73 -26.03 15.43
CA GLU A 59 -2.58 -26.82 15.93
C GLU A 59 -2.55 -28.23 15.30
N LYS A 60 -3.72 -28.86 15.09
CA LYS A 60 -3.84 -30.13 14.38
C LYS A 60 -3.41 -29.99 12.91
N LEU A 61 -4.00 -29.04 12.19
CA LEU A 61 -3.71 -28.77 10.77
C LEU A 61 -2.24 -28.40 10.54
N PHE A 62 -1.62 -27.65 11.47
CA PHE A 62 -0.20 -27.32 11.39
C PHE A 62 0.70 -28.56 11.55
N LYS A 63 0.34 -29.51 12.43
CA LYS A 63 1.05 -30.78 12.58
C LYS A 63 0.90 -31.66 11.33
N GLU A 64 -0.32 -31.77 10.79
CA GLU A 64 -0.58 -32.49 9.53
C GLU A 64 0.22 -31.89 8.35
N PHE A 65 0.26 -30.55 8.24
CA PHE A 65 1.06 -29.84 7.23
C PHE A 65 2.57 -30.09 7.37
N LEU A 66 3.11 -30.09 8.60
CA LEU A 66 4.52 -30.42 8.84
C LEU A 66 4.85 -31.86 8.46
N GLU A 67 3.96 -32.82 8.71
CA GLU A 67 4.21 -34.22 8.36
C GLU A 67 4.14 -34.45 6.84
N LEU A 68 3.21 -33.78 6.16
CA LEU A 68 3.16 -33.72 4.69
C LEU A 68 4.45 -33.09 4.11
N SER A 69 4.95 -32.03 4.75
CA SER A 69 6.20 -31.34 4.34
C SER A 69 7.44 -32.22 4.46
N LYS A 70 7.52 -33.09 5.48
CA LYS A 70 8.65 -34.03 5.68
C LYS A 70 8.61 -35.22 4.72
N THR A 71 7.41 -35.73 4.44
CA THR A 71 7.21 -36.96 3.65
C THR A 71 7.25 -36.71 2.14
N GLN A 72 6.94 -35.49 1.70
CA GLN A 72 6.73 -35.19 0.28
C GLN A 72 7.76 -34.23 -0.33
N THR A 73 9.01 -34.28 0.13
CA THR A 73 10.13 -33.44 -0.34
C THR A 73 10.54 -33.66 -1.81
N SER A 74 10.07 -34.74 -2.45
CA SER A 74 10.59 -35.21 -3.75
C SER A 74 9.94 -34.57 -5.00
N ARG A 75 8.66 -34.14 -4.95
CA ARG A 75 7.97 -33.37 -6.02
C ARG A 75 6.51 -33.03 -5.67
N PRO A 76 6.24 -31.83 -5.13
CA PRO A 76 5.08 -31.05 -5.59
C PRO A 76 5.50 -29.60 -5.89
N ALA A 77 5.24 -29.13 -7.13
CA ALA A 77 5.65 -27.79 -7.59
C ALA A 77 5.09 -26.63 -6.74
N LYS A 78 4.05 -26.85 -5.94
CA LYS A 78 3.40 -25.84 -5.08
C LYS A 78 3.73 -25.98 -3.57
N LEU A 79 4.41 -27.03 -3.13
CA LEU A 79 4.69 -27.24 -1.69
C LEU A 79 5.50 -26.09 -1.08
N TYR A 80 6.57 -25.66 -1.77
CA TYR A 80 7.37 -24.51 -1.35
C TYR A 80 6.61 -23.18 -1.36
N VAL A 81 5.57 -23.04 -2.22
CA VAL A 81 4.69 -21.86 -2.22
C VAL A 81 3.88 -21.83 -0.92
N TYR A 82 3.22 -22.93 -0.57
CA TYR A 82 2.45 -23.03 0.68
C TYR A 82 3.32 -22.88 1.94
N ILE A 83 4.55 -23.42 1.94
CA ILE A 83 5.52 -23.21 3.02
C ILE A 83 5.86 -21.72 3.14
N ASN A 84 6.11 -21.02 2.02
CA ASN A 84 6.44 -19.60 2.02
C ASN A 84 5.27 -18.71 2.43
N GLU A 85 4.04 -19.00 1.99
CA GLU A 85 2.82 -18.32 2.43
C GLU A 85 2.64 -18.45 3.94
N LEU A 86 2.70 -19.68 4.48
CA LEU A 86 2.56 -19.94 5.91
C LEU A 86 3.67 -19.25 6.73
N CYS A 87 4.92 -19.29 6.25
CA CYS A 87 6.03 -18.56 6.87
C CYS A 87 5.80 -17.03 6.86
N THR A 88 5.20 -16.49 5.80
CA THR A 88 4.90 -15.06 5.67
C THR A 88 3.80 -14.64 6.66
N VAL A 89 2.72 -15.42 6.77
CA VAL A 89 1.66 -15.20 7.77
C VAL A 89 2.21 -15.26 9.20
N LEU A 90 3.04 -16.27 9.52
CA LEU A 90 3.65 -16.41 10.86
C LEU A 90 4.62 -15.27 11.18
N LYS A 91 5.40 -14.78 10.21
CA LYS A 91 6.25 -13.58 10.36
C LYS A 91 5.42 -12.32 10.60
N ALA A 92 4.34 -12.12 9.84
CA ALA A 92 3.45 -10.96 9.99
C ALA A 92 2.75 -10.91 11.36
N GLN A 93 2.41 -12.07 11.94
CA GLN A 93 1.79 -12.14 13.28
C GLN A 93 2.81 -12.10 14.42
N SER A 94 4.02 -12.64 14.25
CA SER A 94 5.09 -12.54 15.26
C SER A 94 5.67 -11.13 15.37
N ALA A 95 5.70 -10.35 14.28
CA ALA A 95 6.06 -8.93 14.32
C ALA A 95 5.14 -8.12 15.26
N LYS A 96 3.84 -8.43 15.31
CA LYS A 96 2.84 -7.83 16.22
C LYS A 96 2.97 -8.30 17.68
N LYS A 97 3.81 -9.32 17.94
CA LYS A 97 3.94 -9.99 19.25
C LYS A 97 5.35 -9.92 19.83
N LYS A 98 6.24 -9.10 19.25
CA LYS A 98 7.56 -8.79 19.83
C LYS A 98 7.39 -7.97 21.10
N LEU A 99 7.37 -8.66 22.23
CA LEU A 99 7.60 -8.04 23.54
C LEU A 99 9.03 -7.47 23.57
N ASN A 100 9.18 -6.23 24.02
CA ASN A 100 10.48 -5.60 24.22
C ASN A 100 11.20 -6.28 25.39
N LEU A 101 12.19 -7.12 25.11
CA LEU A 101 13.23 -7.45 26.08
C LEU A 101 14.40 -6.48 25.87
N ALA A 102 14.56 -5.55 26.80
CA ALA A 102 15.71 -4.65 26.85
C ALA A 102 16.90 -5.37 27.51
N PRO A 103 18.14 -5.27 26.96
CA PRO A 103 19.34 -5.72 27.66
C PRO A 103 19.70 -4.71 28.75
N ALA A 104 20.00 -5.20 29.96
CA ALA A 104 20.50 -4.35 31.04
C ALA A 104 21.96 -3.95 30.76
N ALA A 105 22.25 -2.64 30.77
CA ALA A 105 23.61 -2.12 30.76
C ALA A 105 24.11 -1.95 32.21
N ALA A 106 25.33 -2.42 32.48
CA ALA A 106 26.00 -2.22 33.75
C ALA A 106 27.36 -1.53 33.54
N THR A 107 27.46 -0.29 34.04
CA THR A 107 28.67 0.48 34.28
C THR A 107 28.35 1.42 35.45
N SER A 108 28.84 1.17 36.67
CA SER A 108 30.21 1.42 37.17
C SER A 108 30.53 2.91 37.43
N SER A 109 30.76 3.24 38.72
CA SER A 109 31.33 4.50 39.25
C SER A 109 30.61 5.83 38.96
N GLY A 110 30.59 6.82 39.85
CA GLY A 110 31.04 6.84 41.25
C GLY A 110 31.42 8.24 41.75
N SER A 111 31.08 8.52 43.02
CA SER A 111 31.71 9.50 43.92
C SER A 111 31.39 11.02 43.84
N SER A 112 31.10 11.56 45.03
CA SER A 112 31.45 12.87 45.59
C SER A 112 30.84 14.19 45.09
N GLY A 113 30.40 15.02 46.05
CA GLY A 113 30.25 16.47 45.87
C GLY A 113 29.22 17.15 46.79
N ASN A 114 29.43 17.17 48.11
CA ASN A 114 28.57 17.87 49.08
C ASN A 114 28.39 19.36 48.77
N ASN A 115 27.22 19.92 49.13
CA ASN A 115 27.14 21.18 49.90
C ASN A 115 25.79 21.33 50.65
N PRO A 116 25.71 22.14 51.72
CA PRO A 116 24.72 21.99 52.79
C PRO A 116 23.44 22.85 52.68
N PRO A 117 22.43 22.63 53.54
CA PRO A 117 21.12 23.29 53.48
C PRO A 117 20.91 24.39 54.54
N THR A 118 19.93 25.28 54.30
CA THR A 118 19.14 26.07 55.28
C THR A 118 17.92 26.61 54.51
N ASP A 119 16.70 26.22 54.85
CA ASP A 119 15.77 26.91 55.78
C ASP A 119 15.20 28.24 55.22
N SER A 120 13.93 28.63 55.45
CA SER A 120 12.70 27.93 55.90
C SER A 120 11.53 28.94 55.81
N SER A 121 10.27 28.48 55.87
CA SER A 121 9.03 29.31 55.96
C SER A 121 8.69 30.21 54.74
N SER A 122 7.43 30.54 54.43
CA SER A 122 6.13 30.17 55.03
C SER A 122 4.97 30.36 54.04
N ASP A 123 3.92 29.56 54.23
CA ASP A 123 2.53 29.63 53.69
C ASP A 123 1.79 30.94 54.16
N PRO A 124 0.49 31.23 53.84
CA PRO A 124 -0.49 30.52 52.99
C PRO A 124 -1.45 31.42 52.13
N THR A 125 -2.52 30.78 51.60
CA THR A 125 -3.90 31.29 51.35
C THR A 125 -4.25 32.18 50.15
N ASN A 126 -4.86 31.56 49.13
CA ASN A 126 -6.30 31.69 48.76
C ASN A 126 -6.56 30.82 47.49
N ALA A 127 -7.51 29.87 47.43
CA ALA A 127 -8.98 30.03 47.44
C ALA A 127 -9.45 31.07 46.40
N GLU A 128 -10.40 30.85 45.49
CA GLU A 128 -11.28 29.72 45.12
C GLU A 128 -11.85 30.19 43.75
N THR A 129 -11.98 29.41 42.68
CA THR A 129 -13.14 28.55 42.39
C THR A 129 -13.23 28.39 40.87
N THR A 130 -13.59 27.19 40.45
CA THR A 130 -13.94 26.74 39.11
C THR A 130 -14.75 27.73 38.24
N ALA A 131 -14.50 27.76 36.92
CA ALA A 131 -15.35 27.03 35.96
C ALA A 131 -14.96 27.19 34.47
N SER A 132 -14.92 26.04 33.78
CA SER A 132 -15.36 25.88 32.38
C SER A 132 -14.58 26.53 31.22
N GLU A 133 -13.44 25.94 30.82
CA GLU A 133 -12.98 25.96 29.41
C GLU A 133 -13.04 24.57 28.76
N ALA A 134 -14.17 24.28 28.12
CA ALA A 134 -14.31 23.41 26.94
C ALA A 134 -15.64 23.79 26.27
N PRO A 135 -15.76 23.89 24.92
CA PRO A 135 -15.23 22.89 24.00
C PRO A 135 -14.78 23.41 22.62
N ARG A 136 -13.48 23.40 22.29
CA ARG A 136 -13.00 23.65 20.90
C ARG A 136 -12.89 22.39 20.01
N THR A 137 -13.26 21.21 20.51
CA THR A 137 -13.00 19.91 19.85
C THR A 137 -14.19 19.26 19.12
N ARG A 138 -15.43 19.76 19.30
CA ARG A 138 -16.64 19.10 18.75
C ARG A 138 -16.87 19.30 17.24
N GLY A 139 -16.30 20.35 16.65
CA GLY A 139 -16.47 20.67 15.22
C GLY A 139 -15.79 19.67 14.28
N PRO A 140 -14.46 19.48 14.38
CA PRO A 140 -13.71 18.58 13.49
C PRO A 140 -14.21 17.13 13.53
N GLN A 141 -14.58 16.64 14.70
CA GLN A 141 -15.08 15.26 14.86
C GLN A 141 -16.41 15.03 14.11
N ARG A 142 -17.34 15.98 14.16
CA ARG A 142 -18.60 15.92 13.40
C ARG A 142 -18.36 15.98 11.89
N GLN A 143 -17.41 16.83 11.46
CA GLN A 143 -17.01 16.91 10.06
C GLN A 143 -16.44 15.59 9.56
N ILE A 144 -15.49 14.99 10.30
CA ILE A 144 -14.92 13.67 9.96
C ILE A 144 -16.02 12.61 9.84
N GLN A 145 -16.92 12.52 10.83
CA GLN A 145 -18.04 11.57 10.80
C GLN A 145 -18.94 11.75 9.57
N HIS A 146 -19.26 13.00 9.21
CA HIS A 146 -20.06 13.29 8.02
C HIS A 146 -19.35 12.90 6.72
N LEU A 147 -18.05 13.20 6.59
CA LEU A 147 -17.27 12.82 5.42
C LEU A 147 -17.07 11.30 5.31
N GLU A 148 -16.96 10.58 6.44
CA GLU A 148 -16.95 9.10 6.46
C GLU A 148 -18.29 8.49 6.01
N GLN A 149 -19.41 9.08 6.43
CA GLN A 149 -20.75 8.68 5.95
C GLN A 149 -20.89 8.93 4.44
N LEU A 150 -20.45 10.09 3.95
CA LEU A 150 -20.45 10.40 2.52
C LEU A 150 -19.54 9.45 1.72
N LEU A 151 -18.39 9.08 2.27
CA LEU A 151 -17.49 8.08 1.68
C LEU A 151 -18.19 6.72 1.53
N ALA A 152 -18.93 6.28 2.56
CA ALA A 152 -19.70 5.05 2.52
C ALA A 152 -20.85 5.09 1.50
N LEU A 153 -21.54 6.24 1.36
CA LEU A 153 -22.55 6.45 0.33
C LEU A 153 -21.96 6.36 -1.08
N TYR A 154 -20.78 6.96 -1.32
CA TYR A 154 -20.07 6.82 -2.59
C TYR A 154 -19.65 5.37 -2.88
N VAL A 155 -19.20 4.59 -1.89
CA VAL A 155 -18.91 3.16 -2.06
C VAL A 155 -20.17 2.39 -2.45
N ALA A 156 -21.30 2.62 -1.77
CA ALA A 156 -22.56 1.94 -2.07
C ALA A 156 -23.05 2.24 -3.50
N GLU A 157 -22.99 3.50 -3.93
CA GLU A 157 -23.39 3.89 -5.28
C GLU A 157 -22.41 3.37 -6.35
N ILE A 158 -21.10 3.36 -6.09
CA ILE A 158 -20.13 2.71 -7.01
C ILE A 158 -20.48 1.23 -7.22
N ARG A 159 -20.81 0.48 -6.16
CA ARG A 159 -21.22 -0.92 -6.29
C ARG A 159 -22.48 -1.09 -7.13
N ARG A 160 -23.48 -0.23 -6.92
CA ARG A 160 -24.72 -0.20 -7.70
C ARG A 160 -24.49 0.10 -9.18
N LEU A 161 -23.53 0.96 -9.50
CA LEU A 161 -23.13 1.24 -10.89
C LEU A 161 -22.37 0.05 -11.52
N GLN A 162 -21.52 -0.63 -10.74
CA GLN A 162 -20.74 -1.80 -11.18
C GLN A 162 -21.59 -3.05 -11.48
N GLU A 163 -22.79 -3.14 -10.91
CA GLU A 163 -23.73 -4.26 -11.12
C GLU A 163 -24.67 -4.04 -12.32
N LYS A 164 -24.64 -2.86 -12.96
CA LYS A 164 -25.44 -2.60 -14.15
C LYS A 164 -24.79 -3.18 -15.40
N GLU A 165 -25.60 -3.85 -16.20
CA GLU A 165 -25.29 -4.18 -17.59
C GLU A 165 -25.35 -2.91 -18.45
N LEU A 166 -24.50 -2.81 -19.47
CA LEU A 166 -24.50 -1.74 -20.48
C LEU A 166 -24.82 -2.34 -21.85
N ASP A 167 -25.65 -1.67 -22.63
CA ASP A 167 -25.90 -2.04 -24.02
C ASP A 167 -24.94 -1.33 -25.01
N LEU A 168 -25.07 -1.67 -26.30
CA LEU A 168 -24.20 -1.13 -27.36
C LEU A 168 -24.40 0.36 -27.62
N SER A 169 -25.55 0.94 -27.26
CA SER A 169 -25.80 2.39 -27.36
C SER A 169 -25.29 3.13 -26.13
N GLU A 170 -25.45 2.56 -24.93
CA GLU A 170 -24.87 3.11 -23.70
C GLU A 170 -23.34 3.08 -23.72
N LEU A 171 -22.70 2.17 -24.46
CA LEU A 171 -21.24 2.14 -24.63
C LEU A 171 -20.66 3.36 -25.37
N ASP A 172 -21.46 4.08 -26.16
CA ASP A 172 -21.07 5.33 -26.84
C ASP A 172 -21.57 6.59 -26.10
N ASP A 173 -22.30 6.43 -24.99
CA ASP A 173 -22.85 7.55 -24.22
C ASP A 173 -21.74 8.23 -23.35
N PRO A 174 -21.49 9.54 -23.52
CA PRO A 174 -20.53 10.28 -22.69
C PRO A 174 -20.91 10.41 -21.21
N ASP A 175 -22.16 10.11 -20.84
CA ASP A 175 -22.63 9.94 -19.45
C ASP A 175 -23.06 8.50 -19.12
N SER A 176 -22.52 7.52 -19.85
CA SER A 176 -22.68 6.09 -19.56
C SER A 176 -22.33 5.73 -18.10
N ILE A 177 -22.94 4.64 -17.63
CA ILE A 177 -22.77 4.13 -16.25
C ILE A 177 -21.30 3.94 -15.87
N TYR A 178 -20.49 3.45 -16.80
CA TYR A 178 -19.04 3.29 -16.62
C TYR A 178 -18.33 4.64 -16.39
N LEU A 179 -18.70 5.68 -17.14
CA LEU A 179 -18.15 7.02 -16.95
C LEU A 179 -18.67 7.69 -15.68
N GLN A 180 -19.92 7.44 -15.27
CA GLN A 180 -20.46 7.85 -13.98
C GLN A 180 -19.67 7.21 -12.82
N GLU A 181 -19.41 5.90 -12.88
CA GLU A 181 -18.57 5.19 -11.90
C GLU A 181 -17.16 5.80 -11.82
N ALA A 182 -16.53 6.07 -12.96
CA ALA A 182 -15.21 6.69 -13.02
C ALA A 182 -15.19 8.14 -12.49
N ARG A 183 -16.26 8.91 -12.68
CA ARG A 183 -16.44 10.26 -12.07
C ARG A 183 -16.60 10.14 -10.54
N LEU A 184 -17.34 9.16 -10.06
CA LEU A 184 -17.62 8.95 -8.64
C LEU A 184 -16.41 8.41 -7.88
N LYS A 185 -15.68 7.44 -8.43
CA LYS A 185 -14.37 6.98 -7.92
C LYS A 185 -13.39 8.15 -7.73
N ARG A 186 -13.31 9.08 -8.71
CA ARG A 186 -12.49 10.30 -8.59
C ARG A 186 -12.96 11.25 -7.46
N LYS A 187 -14.27 11.38 -7.23
CA LYS A 187 -14.81 12.13 -6.07
C LYS A 187 -14.45 11.45 -4.75
N LEU A 188 -14.57 10.12 -4.67
CA LEU A 188 -14.22 9.31 -3.50
C LEU A 188 -12.75 9.45 -3.11
N ILE A 189 -11.80 9.34 -4.06
CA ILE A 189 -10.37 9.48 -3.75
C ILE A 189 -10.00 10.90 -3.28
N ARG A 190 -10.63 11.95 -3.82
CA ARG A 190 -10.47 13.32 -3.28
C ARG A 190 -11.00 13.46 -1.86
N LEU A 191 -12.16 12.86 -1.58
CA LEU A 191 -12.76 12.85 -0.24
C LEU A 191 -11.88 12.09 0.78
N PHE A 192 -11.29 10.96 0.36
CA PHE A 192 -10.30 10.22 1.15
C PHE A 192 -9.06 11.07 1.46
N GLY A 193 -8.48 11.75 0.47
CA GLY A 193 -7.36 12.67 0.69
C GLY A 193 -7.68 13.76 1.72
N ARG A 194 -8.88 14.37 1.64
CA ARG A 194 -9.34 15.36 2.63
C ARG A 194 -9.55 14.76 4.02
N LEU A 195 -9.99 13.51 4.11
CA LEU A 195 -10.10 12.78 5.38
C LEU A 195 -8.72 12.50 6.00
N CYS A 196 -7.69 12.21 5.20
CA CYS A 196 -6.31 12.07 5.67
C CYS A 196 -5.77 13.38 6.24
N GLU A 197 -5.96 14.50 5.54
CA GLU A 197 -5.60 15.85 6.03
C GLU A 197 -6.26 16.17 7.38
N LEU A 198 -7.57 15.92 7.52
CA LEU A 198 -8.32 16.19 8.75
C LEU A 198 -7.94 15.27 9.93
N LYS A 199 -7.28 14.14 9.66
CA LYS A 199 -6.82 13.16 10.65
C LYS A 199 -5.32 13.22 10.92
N ASP A 200 -4.60 14.15 10.29
CA ASP A 200 -3.14 14.27 10.33
C ASP A 200 -2.43 12.94 10.02
N CYS A 201 -2.83 12.30 8.90
CA CYS A 201 -2.22 11.05 8.45
C CYS A 201 -1.88 11.07 6.94
N SER A 202 -1.01 10.13 6.55
CA SER A 202 -0.59 9.98 5.16
C SER A 202 -1.74 9.48 4.27
N SER A 203 -1.72 9.87 2.99
CA SER A 203 -2.63 9.36 1.95
C SER A 203 -2.21 8.01 1.35
N LEU A 204 -1.18 7.36 1.90
CA LEU A 204 -0.78 5.99 1.53
C LEU A 204 -1.91 5.00 1.80
N THR A 205 -2.11 4.08 0.86
CA THR A 205 -3.23 3.12 0.86
C THR A 205 -2.81 1.70 1.23
N GLY A 206 -1.51 1.44 1.35
CA GLY A 206 -0.95 0.11 1.61
C GLY A 206 -0.73 -0.73 0.34
N ARG A 207 -0.78 -0.10 -0.84
CA ARG A 207 -0.58 -0.75 -2.15
C ARG A 207 0.81 -1.38 -2.29
N VAL A 208 0.93 -2.36 -3.19
CA VAL A 208 2.19 -3.06 -3.43
C VAL A 208 3.19 -2.14 -4.14
N ILE A 209 2.72 -1.23 -5.02
CA ILE A 209 3.57 -0.20 -5.63
C ILE A 209 4.17 0.80 -4.60
N GLU A 210 3.56 0.98 -3.44
CA GLU A 210 4.08 1.83 -2.35
C GLU A 210 5.25 1.14 -1.61
N GLN A 211 5.44 -0.17 -1.80
CA GLN A 211 6.50 -0.93 -1.14
C GLN A 211 7.86 -0.67 -1.80
N ARG A 212 8.83 -0.31 -0.96
CA ARG A 212 10.20 0.01 -1.36
C ARG A 212 10.96 -1.26 -1.77
N ILE A 213 11.38 -1.35 -3.03
CA ILE A 213 12.23 -2.43 -3.54
C ILE A 213 13.66 -2.19 -3.07
N PRO A 214 14.26 -3.08 -2.25
CA PRO A 214 15.67 -2.96 -1.91
C PRO A 214 16.56 -3.37 -3.09
N TYR A 215 17.69 -2.70 -3.28
CA TYR A 215 18.67 -3.07 -4.31
C TYR A 215 20.09 -3.20 -3.73
N ARG A 216 20.71 -4.35 -3.98
CA ARG A 216 22.10 -4.71 -3.58
C ARG A 216 22.77 -5.63 -4.63
N GLY A 217 22.47 -5.41 -5.91
CA GLY A 217 22.97 -6.28 -7.00
C GLY A 217 24.47 -6.12 -7.28
N THR A 218 25.08 -4.98 -6.90
CA THR A 218 26.51 -4.74 -7.10
C THR A 218 27.31 -4.89 -5.79
N ARG A 219 28.61 -5.13 -5.91
CA ARG A 219 29.57 -5.08 -4.79
C ARG A 219 29.85 -3.66 -4.25
N TYR A 220 29.29 -2.62 -4.85
CA TYR A 220 29.53 -1.22 -4.51
C TYR A 220 28.27 -0.60 -3.87
N PRO A 221 28.20 -0.45 -2.54
CA PRO A 221 27.11 0.24 -1.86
C PRO A 221 26.85 1.67 -2.41
N GLU A 222 27.87 2.28 -2.97
CA GLU A 222 27.91 3.62 -3.58
C GLU A 222 27.07 3.66 -4.86
N VAL A 223 27.02 2.55 -5.61
CA VAL A 223 26.17 2.35 -6.80
C VAL A 223 24.78 1.83 -6.39
N ASN A 224 24.72 0.94 -5.40
CA ASN A 224 23.47 0.34 -4.95
C ASN A 224 22.47 1.40 -4.45
N ARG A 225 22.91 2.38 -3.63
CA ARG A 225 22.03 3.42 -3.05
C ARG A 225 21.41 4.37 -4.12
N PRO A 226 22.13 4.85 -5.15
CA PRO A 226 21.55 5.53 -6.31
C PRO A 226 20.52 4.70 -7.07
N THR A 227 20.84 3.45 -7.45
CA THR A 227 19.90 2.58 -8.18
C THR A 227 18.64 2.29 -7.36
N GLU A 228 18.80 2.03 -6.07
CA GLU A 228 17.69 1.86 -5.12
C GLU A 228 16.82 3.12 -4.98
N ARG A 229 17.40 4.32 -5.05
CA ARG A 229 16.63 5.58 -5.07
C ARG A 229 15.93 5.82 -6.41
N LEU A 230 16.53 5.40 -7.52
CA LEU A 230 15.96 5.57 -8.87
C LEU A 230 14.64 4.81 -9.03
N ILE A 231 14.58 3.55 -8.57
CA ILE A 231 13.44 2.64 -8.74
C ILE A 231 12.31 2.82 -7.69
N ASN A 232 12.57 3.66 -6.68
CA ASN A 232 11.65 3.98 -5.58
C ASN A 232 11.31 5.47 -5.52
N LYS A 233 11.39 6.19 -6.64
CA LYS A 233 10.79 7.53 -6.73
C LYS A 233 9.26 7.40 -6.55
N PRO A 234 8.59 8.41 -5.96
CA PRO A 234 7.14 8.42 -5.87
C PRO A 234 6.51 8.72 -7.25
N GLY A 235 5.49 7.95 -7.62
CA GLY A 235 4.73 8.10 -8.87
C GLY A 235 4.56 6.77 -9.60
N LEU A 236 3.43 6.60 -10.31
CA LEU A 236 3.12 5.37 -11.07
C LEU A 236 4.12 5.12 -12.21
N ASP A 237 4.62 6.19 -12.84
CA ASP A 237 5.46 6.13 -14.04
C ASP A 237 6.96 5.89 -13.71
N THR A 238 7.27 5.36 -12.52
CA THR A 238 8.65 5.08 -12.10
C THR A 238 9.14 3.74 -12.66
N PHE A 239 9.41 3.71 -13.97
CA PHE A 239 10.11 2.62 -14.64
C PHE A 239 11.31 3.20 -15.43
N PRO A 240 12.55 3.07 -14.94
CA PRO A 240 13.71 3.63 -15.62
C PRO A 240 14.05 2.85 -16.89
N ASP A 241 14.59 3.52 -17.89
CA ASP A 241 15.23 2.85 -19.02
C ASP A 241 16.68 2.41 -18.69
N TYR A 242 17.36 1.76 -19.65
CA TYR A 242 18.75 1.36 -19.49
C TYR A 242 19.70 2.58 -19.33
N GLY A 243 19.42 3.69 -20.01
CA GLY A 243 20.21 4.93 -19.93
C GLY A 243 20.10 5.60 -18.57
N ASP A 244 18.94 5.57 -17.93
CA ASP A 244 18.71 6.04 -16.56
C ASP A 244 19.56 5.25 -15.56
N VAL A 245 19.58 3.91 -15.69
CA VAL A 245 20.39 3.03 -14.83
C VAL A 245 21.88 3.22 -15.09
N LEU A 246 22.31 3.26 -16.35
CA LEU A 246 23.71 3.53 -16.72
C LEU A 246 24.17 4.89 -16.17
N ARG A 247 23.37 5.94 -16.34
CA ARG A 247 23.67 7.29 -15.83
C ARG A 247 23.73 7.32 -14.30
N ALA A 248 22.92 6.52 -13.60
CA ALA A 248 23.01 6.37 -12.15
C ALA A 248 24.32 5.67 -11.72
N VAL A 249 24.73 4.61 -12.43
CA VAL A 249 25.97 3.85 -12.20
C VAL A 249 27.22 4.70 -12.49
N GLU A 250 27.28 5.34 -13.66
CA GLU A 250 28.40 6.22 -14.06
C GLU A 250 28.56 7.40 -13.10
N LYS A 251 27.45 8.07 -12.74
CA LYS A 251 27.45 9.18 -11.77
C LYS A 251 27.94 8.73 -10.39
N ALA A 252 27.50 7.58 -9.90
CA ALA A 252 27.95 7.02 -8.63
C ALA A 252 29.45 6.70 -8.64
N ALA A 253 29.94 6.07 -9.71
CA ALA A 253 31.34 5.71 -9.85
C ALA A 253 32.27 6.93 -9.94
N ALA A 254 31.84 8.00 -10.63
CA ALA A 254 32.55 9.27 -10.68
C ALA A 254 32.55 9.99 -9.32
N GLN A 255 31.39 10.09 -8.66
CA GLN A 255 31.25 10.77 -7.37
C GLN A 255 32.05 10.13 -6.23
N HIS A 256 32.23 8.80 -6.28
CA HIS A 256 32.99 8.04 -5.28
C HIS A 256 34.37 7.59 -5.78
N SER A 257 34.84 8.13 -6.91
CA SER A 257 36.17 7.86 -7.49
C SER A 257 36.53 6.36 -7.59
N LEU A 258 35.57 5.52 -7.99
CA LEU A 258 35.70 4.05 -7.96
C LEU A 258 36.71 3.49 -9.00
N GLY A 259 37.24 4.31 -9.90
CA GLY A 259 38.30 3.93 -10.86
C GLY A 259 37.90 2.88 -11.90
N LEU A 260 36.59 2.67 -12.12
CA LEU A 260 36.09 1.57 -12.96
C LEU A 260 36.14 1.92 -14.46
N PRO A 261 36.61 1.01 -15.33
CA PRO A 261 36.61 1.24 -16.77
C PRO A 261 35.18 1.22 -17.35
N ARG A 262 34.96 1.97 -18.43
CA ARG A 262 33.63 2.14 -19.08
C ARG A 262 32.91 0.82 -19.37
N GLN A 263 33.62 -0.20 -19.89
CA GLN A 263 33.03 -1.52 -20.18
C GLN A 263 32.49 -2.19 -18.91
N GLN A 264 33.19 -2.06 -17.76
CA GLN A 264 32.74 -2.62 -16.49
C GLN A 264 31.53 -1.86 -15.92
N LEU A 265 31.47 -0.53 -16.12
CA LEU A 265 30.30 0.27 -15.77
C LEU A 265 29.08 -0.10 -16.63
N GLN A 266 29.27 -0.33 -17.92
CA GLN A 266 28.20 -0.77 -18.84
C GLN A 266 27.66 -2.16 -18.48
N LEU A 267 28.52 -3.15 -18.26
CA LEU A 267 28.08 -4.49 -17.81
C LEU A 267 27.33 -4.42 -16.48
N MET A 268 27.87 -3.67 -15.50
CA MET A 268 27.22 -3.46 -14.21
C MET A 268 25.84 -2.79 -14.37
N ALA A 269 25.70 -1.84 -15.29
CA ALA A 269 24.43 -1.19 -15.59
C ALA A 269 23.42 -2.12 -16.29
N GLN A 270 23.87 -3.00 -17.20
CA GLN A 270 23.02 -4.00 -17.87
C GLN A 270 22.47 -5.01 -16.86
N ASP A 271 23.33 -5.53 -15.99
CA ASP A 271 22.93 -6.45 -14.91
C ASP A 271 21.98 -5.75 -13.93
N ALA A 272 22.31 -4.53 -13.49
CA ALA A 272 21.45 -3.74 -12.62
C ALA A 272 20.07 -3.45 -13.25
N PHE A 273 20.03 -3.09 -14.53
CA PHE A 273 18.82 -2.79 -15.27
C PHE A 273 17.90 -4.02 -15.37
N ARG A 274 18.46 -5.18 -15.72
CA ARG A 274 17.71 -6.45 -15.74
C ARG A 274 17.17 -6.82 -14.36
N ASP A 275 18.02 -6.76 -13.33
CA ASP A 275 17.65 -7.10 -11.95
C ASP A 275 16.52 -6.23 -11.40
N VAL A 276 16.56 -4.91 -11.65
CA VAL A 276 15.50 -4.01 -11.17
C VAL A 276 14.26 -4.04 -12.04
N GLY A 277 14.41 -4.24 -13.36
CA GLY A 277 13.30 -4.38 -14.30
C GLY A 277 12.38 -5.55 -13.92
N ILE A 278 12.96 -6.71 -13.61
CA ILE A 278 12.22 -7.88 -13.12
C ILE A 278 11.45 -7.54 -11.83
N ARG A 279 12.11 -6.94 -10.82
CA ARG A 279 11.46 -6.59 -9.54
C ARG A 279 10.37 -5.53 -9.69
N LEU A 280 10.53 -4.59 -10.62
CA LEU A 280 9.52 -3.58 -10.96
C LEU A 280 8.30 -4.24 -11.62
N GLN A 281 8.52 -5.14 -12.59
CA GLN A 281 7.45 -5.92 -13.23
C GLN A 281 6.72 -6.81 -12.21
N GLU A 282 7.44 -7.52 -11.34
CA GLU A 282 6.87 -8.30 -10.23
C GLU A 282 6.02 -7.43 -9.30
N ARG A 283 6.53 -6.26 -8.87
CA ARG A 283 5.79 -5.32 -8.01
C ARG A 283 4.50 -4.83 -8.68
N CYS A 284 4.57 -4.45 -9.96
CA CYS A 284 3.39 -4.01 -10.72
C CYS A 284 2.38 -5.15 -10.97
N HIS A 285 2.85 -6.37 -11.23
CA HIS A 285 1.99 -7.54 -11.40
C HIS A 285 1.27 -7.90 -10.08
N LEU A 286 2.00 -7.92 -8.96
CA LEU A 286 1.42 -8.15 -7.63
C LEU A 286 0.40 -7.05 -7.26
N ASP A 287 0.70 -5.79 -7.58
CA ASP A 287 -0.22 -4.68 -7.35
C ASP A 287 -1.50 -4.81 -8.19
N LEU A 288 -1.38 -5.23 -9.46
CA LEU A 288 -2.54 -5.54 -10.30
C LEU A 288 -3.38 -6.65 -9.66
N ILE A 289 -2.83 -7.85 -9.42
CA ILE A 289 -3.64 -8.99 -8.97
C ILE A 289 -4.28 -8.80 -7.58
N TYR A 290 -3.68 -8.00 -6.69
CA TYR A 290 -4.25 -7.72 -5.36
C TYR A 290 -5.27 -6.57 -5.36
N ASN A 291 -5.36 -5.78 -6.43
CA ASN A 291 -6.28 -4.64 -6.55
C ASN A 291 -7.16 -4.72 -7.83
N PHE A 292 -7.28 -5.90 -8.43
CA PHE A 292 -8.05 -6.12 -9.65
C PHE A 292 -9.54 -6.35 -9.33
N GLY A 293 -10.42 -5.83 -10.21
CA GLY A 293 -11.84 -6.11 -10.17
C GLY A 293 -12.63 -5.35 -9.10
N CYS A 294 -13.68 -5.99 -8.59
CA CYS A 294 -14.61 -5.46 -7.58
C CYS A 294 -15.28 -6.62 -6.81
N HIS A 295 -16.29 -6.30 -5.99
CA HIS A 295 -17.03 -7.28 -5.18
C HIS A 295 -17.71 -8.39 -5.98
N VAL A 296 -17.96 -8.19 -7.29
CA VAL A 296 -18.49 -9.21 -8.21
C VAL A 296 -17.43 -10.28 -8.55
N THR A 297 -16.14 -9.93 -8.50
CA THR A 297 -15.01 -10.81 -8.84
C THR A 297 -14.24 -11.35 -7.64
N ASP A 298 -14.45 -10.80 -6.43
CA ASP A 298 -13.72 -11.16 -5.20
C ASP A 298 -13.80 -12.66 -4.85
N ASP A 299 -14.91 -13.33 -5.20
CA ASP A 299 -15.12 -14.76 -4.96
C ASP A 299 -14.57 -15.69 -6.07
N TYR A 300 -13.85 -15.16 -7.06
CA TYR A 300 -13.25 -15.95 -8.15
C TYR A 300 -12.35 -17.08 -7.64
N ARG A 301 -12.53 -18.29 -8.18
CA ARG A 301 -11.68 -19.45 -7.92
C ARG A 301 -11.43 -20.22 -9.22
N PRO A 302 -10.18 -20.58 -9.56
CA PRO A 302 -9.90 -21.37 -10.76
C PRO A 302 -10.60 -22.75 -10.80
N GLY A 303 -11.00 -23.29 -9.64
CA GLY A 303 -11.69 -24.58 -9.54
C GLY A 303 -13.21 -24.55 -9.78
N ILE A 304 -13.82 -23.37 -10.01
CA ILE A 304 -15.25 -23.24 -10.38
C ILE A 304 -15.45 -22.84 -11.85
N ASP A 305 -14.39 -22.92 -12.66
CA ASP A 305 -14.43 -22.62 -14.09
C ASP A 305 -15.36 -23.64 -14.82
N PRO A 306 -16.44 -23.18 -15.50
CA PRO A 306 -17.39 -24.07 -16.18
C PRO A 306 -16.76 -24.99 -17.24
N THR A 307 -15.62 -24.60 -17.83
CA THR A 307 -14.88 -25.41 -18.80
C THR A 307 -14.46 -26.77 -18.22
N LEU A 308 -14.21 -26.85 -16.91
CA LEU A 308 -13.81 -28.10 -16.25
C LEU A 308 -14.88 -29.20 -16.34
N SER A 309 -16.15 -28.83 -16.57
CA SER A 309 -17.28 -29.76 -16.71
C SER A 309 -17.88 -29.80 -18.12
N ASP A 310 -17.71 -28.74 -18.91
CA ASP A 310 -18.24 -28.64 -20.28
C ASP A 310 -17.14 -28.83 -21.35
N PRO A 311 -17.12 -29.97 -22.07
CA PRO A 311 -16.14 -30.23 -23.12
C PRO A 311 -16.39 -29.42 -24.41
N VAL A 312 -17.62 -28.98 -24.67
CA VAL A 312 -17.97 -28.17 -25.85
C VAL A 312 -17.46 -26.75 -25.65
N LEU A 313 -17.74 -26.16 -24.48
CA LEU A 313 -17.18 -24.87 -24.08
C LEU A 313 -15.65 -24.91 -24.05
N THR A 314 -15.05 -25.98 -23.50
CA THR A 314 -13.60 -26.19 -23.53
C THR A 314 -13.03 -26.17 -24.95
N GLN A 315 -13.66 -26.87 -25.89
CA GLN A 315 -13.19 -26.92 -27.27
C GLN A 315 -13.28 -25.54 -27.94
N HIS A 316 -14.40 -24.85 -27.77
CA HIS A 316 -14.58 -23.49 -28.29
C HIS A 316 -13.55 -22.49 -27.72
N LEU A 317 -13.22 -22.59 -26.42
CA LEU A 317 -12.19 -21.71 -25.84
C LEU A 317 -10.76 -22.05 -26.29
N ARG A 318 -10.48 -23.30 -26.70
CA ARG A 318 -9.19 -23.64 -27.35
C ARG A 318 -9.09 -23.01 -28.74
N GLU A 319 -10.17 -23.03 -29.50
CA GLU A 319 -10.25 -22.41 -30.83
C GLU A 319 -10.11 -20.88 -30.71
N ASN A 320 -10.84 -20.24 -29.79
CA ASN A 320 -10.68 -18.83 -29.45
C ASN A 320 -9.23 -18.49 -29.05
N ARG A 321 -8.56 -19.33 -28.26
CA ARG A 321 -7.15 -19.12 -27.87
C ARG A 321 -6.22 -19.20 -29.08
N SER A 322 -6.41 -20.17 -29.98
CA SER A 322 -5.61 -20.32 -31.19
C SER A 322 -5.72 -19.08 -32.08
N LEU A 323 -6.96 -18.62 -32.32
CA LEU A 323 -7.23 -17.40 -33.07
C LEU A 323 -6.62 -16.16 -32.41
N ALA A 324 -6.80 -15.99 -31.10
CA ALA A 324 -6.28 -14.84 -30.36
C ALA A 324 -4.75 -14.73 -30.42
N MET A 325 -4.01 -15.85 -30.34
CA MET A 325 -2.55 -15.83 -30.53
C MET A 325 -2.18 -15.42 -31.96
N SER A 326 -2.83 -16.00 -32.97
CA SER A 326 -2.60 -15.63 -34.37
C SER A 326 -2.87 -14.15 -34.65
N CYS A 327 -3.93 -13.57 -34.08
CA CYS A 327 -4.26 -12.15 -34.28
C CYS A 327 -3.26 -11.21 -33.61
N LEU A 328 -2.68 -11.60 -32.46
CA LEU A 328 -1.62 -10.83 -31.81
C LEU A 328 -0.33 -10.86 -32.66
N ASP A 329 0.08 -12.05 -33.11
CA ASP A 329 1.27 -12.21 -33.95
C ASP A 329 1.12 -11.48 -35.30
N GLU A 330 -0.06 -11.54 -35.93
CA GLU A 330 -0.38 -10.78 -37.14
C GLU A 330 -0.27 -9.27 -36.90
N ALA A 331 -0.84 -8.76 -35.80
CA ALA A 331 -0.79 -7.34 -35.49
C ALA A 331 0.66 -6.85 -35.29
N ILE A 332 1.48 -7.57 -34.52
CA ILE A 332 2.88 -7.23 -34.30
C ILE A 332 3.66 -7.28 -35.63
N SER A 333 3.51 -8.35 -36.41
CA SER A 333 4.19 -8.52 -37.69
C SER A 333 3.82 -7.42 -38.69
N LYS A 334 2.54 -7.05 -38.75
CA LYS A 334 2.02 -5.97 -39.61
C LYS A 334 2.63 -4.61 -39.30
N TYR A 335 2.88 -4.29 -38.03
CA TYR A 335 3.52 -3.02 -37.67
C TYR A 335 5.04 -3.07 -37.85
N ALA A 336 5.69 -4.22 -37.65
CA ALA A 336 7.11 -4.41 -38.00
C ALA A 336 7.35 -4.20 -39.52
N MET A 337 6.59 -4.89 -40.37
CA MET A 337 6.71 -4.73 -41.84
C MET A 337 6.44 -3.29 -42.32
N LYS A 338 5.56 -2.55 -41.64
CA LYS A 338 5.31 -1.12 -41.93
C LYS A 338 6.50 -0.24 -41.56
N GLN A 339 7.21 -0.57 -40.49
CA GLN A 339 8.45 0.12 -40.13
C GLN A 339 9.51 -0.14 -41.19
N ASP A 340 9.74 -1.40 -41.57
CA ASP A 340 10.70 -1.77 -42.61
C ASP A 340 10.43 -1.01 -43.93
N GLN A 341 9.18 -1.00 -44.40
CA GLN A 341 8.77 -0.29 -45.62
C GLN A 341 8.96 1.24 -45.53
N SER A 342 8.82 1.83 -44.33
CA SER A 342 9.05 3.25 -44.12
C SER A 342 10.56 3.57 -44.16
N GLU A 343 11.38 2.74 -43.50
CA GLU A 343 12.84 2.86 -43.52
C GLU A 343 13.46 2.60 -44.90
N GLU A 344 12.83 1.77 -45.75
CA GLU A 344 13.22 1.58 -47.15
C GLU A 344 12.84 2.77 -48.04
N GLY A 345 11.72 3.46 -47.77
CA GLY A 345 11.29 4.65 -48.51
C GLY A 345 12.07 5.94 -48.17
N GLU A 346 12.83 5.95 -47.08
CA GLU A 346 13.68 7.05 -46.63
C GLU A 346 15.16 6.94 -47.08
N ARG A 347 15.55 5.87 -47.79
CA ARG A 347 16.93 5.56 -48.23
C ARG A 347 17.18 5.83 -49.71
#